data_AF-A0A938SWH5-F1
#
_entry.id   AF-A0A938SWH5-F1
#
_cell.length_a   1.000
_cell.length_b   1.000
_cell.length_c   1.000
_cell.angle_alpha   90.00
_cell.angle_beta   90.00
_cell.angle_gamma   90.00
#
_symmetry.space_group_name_H-M   'P 1'
#
loop_
_entity.id
_entity.type
_entity.pdbx_description
1 polymer ?
#
loop_
_entity_poly.entity_id
_entity_poly.type
_entity_poly.pdbx_seq_one_letter_code
_entity_poly.pdbx_strand_id
1 'polypeptide(L)'
;MSASTAPAPAKRTTTPLPRWLVLAAFCWLGASWAISTGFVSPSSATRAGVAHAVQTFTLMVAAGAVVAWPLARLSLTRPGAIVRTVVLDAMTIVVLVHVTIFPLRAISGWSRDRLLLLDASLMSAIAIAASVLLVGLRTDRMVRRVLASIAIVLLAVGPEAPWISLGFQAPNVARALPGALSVAWSLSDPSPGPVNEAMTSDTLATAIIAAAALCTALAWSRRPVTLA
;
A
#
# COMPACT_ATOMS: atom_id res chain seq x y z
N MET A 1 -34.06 47.65 -18.78
CA MET A 1 -32.88 47.42 -17.93
C MET A 1 -32.59 45.93 -17.91
N SER A 2 -31.63 45.47 -18.72
CA SER A 2 -31.24 44.06 -18.78
C SER A 2 -30.19 43.79 -17.71
N ALA A 3 -30.53 42.98 -16.72
CA ALA A 3 -29.61 42.59 -15.66
C ALA A 3 -28.60 41.57 -16.20
N SER A 4 -27.38 42.03 -16.47
CA SER A 4 -26.23 41.19 -16.75
C SER A 4 -25.87 40.42 -15.46
N THR A 5 -26.32 39.17 -15.34
CA THR A 5 -25.86 38.25 -14.31
C THR A 5 -24.44 37.83 -14.63
N ALA A 6 -23.47 38.47 -13.96
CA ALA A 6 -22.08 38.05 -13.98
C ALA A 6 -21.97 36.60 -13.48
N PRO A 7 -21.21 35.72 -14.16
CA PRO A 7 -21.03 34.35 -13.72
C PRO A 7 -20.35 34.33 -12.35
N ALA A 8 -20.92 33.57 -11.42
CA ALA A 8 -20.38 33.41 -10.07
C ALA A 8 -18.90 32.97 -10.13
N PRO A 9 -18.02 33.53 -9.27
CA PRO A 9 -16.61 33.22 -9.30
C PRO A 9 -16.41 31.72 -9.09
N ALA A 10 -15.72 31.08 -10.03
CA ALA A 10 -15.34 29.67 -9.93
C ALA A 10 -14.60 29.45 -8.61
N LYS A 11 -15.23 28.74 -7.67
CA LYS A 11 -14.61 28.32 -6.41
C LYS A 11 -13.33 27.56 -6.80
N ARG A 12 -12.16 28.18 -6.63
CA ARG A 12 -10.88 27.49 -6.71
C ARG A 12 -10.92 26.43 -5.62
N THR A 13 -11.18 25.19 -6.02
CA THR A 13 -11.01 24.02 -5.17
C THR A 13 -9.51 23.90 -4.95
N THR A 14 -9.02 24.57 -3.90
CA THR A 14 -7.70 24.33 -3.35
C THR A 14 -7.68 22.88 -2.91
N THR A 15 -7.28 21.98 -3.80
CA THR A 15 -6.97 20.61 -3.45
C THR A 15 -5.88 20.69 -2.39
N PRO A 16 -6.15 20.28 -1.13
CA PRO A 16 -5.10 20.26 -0.14
C PRO A 16 -4.01 19.33 -0.67
N LEU A 17 -2.83 19.90 -0.93
CA LEU A 17 -1.63 19.11 -1.26
C LEU A 17 -1.45 18.01 -0.19
N PRO A 18 -0.85 16.86 -0.52
CA PRO A 18 -0.65 15.74 0.40
C PRO A 18 0.37 16.02 1.54
N ARG A 19 0.45 17.27 2.03
CA ARG A 19 1.40 17.74 3.05
C ARG A 19 1.31 16.90 4.33
N TRP A 20 0.10 16.57 4.76
CA TRP A 20 -0.10 15.78 5.97
C TRP A 20 0.26 14.31 5.76
N LEU A 21 0.07 13.77 4.54
CA LEU A 21 0.44 12.39 4.22
C LEU A 21 1.96 12.24 4.27
N VAL A 22 2.69 13.19 3.68
CA VAL A 22 4.16 13.20 3.72
C VAL A 22 4.66 13.28 5.16
N LEU A 23 4.09 14.18 5.98
CA LEU A 23 4.47 14.30 7.40
C LEU A 23 4.18 13.01 8.17
N ALA A 24 2.98 12.46 8.04
CA ALA A 24 2.58 11.22 8.70
C ALA A 24 3.47 10.04 8.27
N ALA A 25 3.79 9.96 6.98
CA ALA A 25 4.66 8.92 6.46
C ALA A 25 6.11 9.10 6.95
N PHE A 26 6.61 10.32 7.06
CA PHE A 26 7.93 10.59 7.65
C PHE A 26 8.00 10.19 9.13
N CYS A 27 6.98 10.54 9.92
CA CYS A 27 6.85 10.09 11.30
C CYS A 27 6.77 8.57 11.40
N TRP A 28 6.01 7.92 10.51
CA TRP A 28 5.90 6.46 10.45
C TRP A 28 7.24 5.80 10.12
N LEU A 29 7.98 6.32 9.14
CA LEU A 29 9.31 5.82 8.79
C LEU A 29 10.30 5.98 9.95
N GLY A 30 10.31 7.15 10.61
CA GLY A 30 11.16 7.39 11.78
C GLY A 30 10.83 6.45 12.94
N ALA A 31 9.54 6.27 13.25
CA ALA A 31 9.10 5.32 14.27
C ALA A 31 9.44 3.87 13.91
N SER A 32 9.21 3.48 12.65
CA SER A 32 9.53 2.14 12.14
C SER A 32 11.01 1.84 12.27
N TRP A 33 11.86 2.80 11.91
CA TRP A 33 13.32 2.68 12.01
C TRP A 33 13.78 2.55 13.47
N ALA A 34 13.24 3.40 14.35
CA ALA A 34 13.56 3.36 15.78
C ALA A 34 13.15 2.02 16.42
N ILE A 35 11.97 1.51 16.07
CA ILE A 35 11.47 0.21 16.56
C ILE A 35 12.33 -0.94 16.01
N SER A 36 12.70 -0.91 14.74
CA SER A 36 13.37 -2.03 14.08
C SER A 36 14.85 -2.15 14.45
N THR A 37 15.56 -1.03 14.58
CA THR A 37 17.00 -1.02 14.89
C THR A 37 17.28 -1.06 16.39
N GLY A 38 16.33 -0.59 17.21
CA GLY A 38 16.59 -0.29 18.61
C GLY A 38 17.61 0.85 18.75
N PHE A 39 17.72 1.45 19.94
CA PHE A 39 18.77 2.45 20.22
C PHE A 39 20.16 1.79 20.41
N VAL A 40 20.50 0.81 19.57
CA VAL A 40 21.73 0.02 19.68
C VAL A 40 22.90 0.83 19.12
N SER A 41 23.98 0.90 19.90
CA SER A 41 25.21 1.57 19.47
C SER A 41 25.86 0.79 18.32
N PRO A 42 26.31 1.46 17.22
CA PRO A 42 26.87 0.79 16.04
C PRO A 42 28.04 -0.15 16.33
N SER A 43 28.78 0.10 17.42
CA SER A 43 29.94 -0.69 17.85
C SER A 43 29.61 -2.11 18.31
N SER A 44 28.35 -2.41 18.63
CA SER A 44 27.91 -3.74 19.11
C SER A 44 27.01 -4.49 18.12
N ALA A 45 26.76 -3.92 16.93
CA ALA A 45 25.83 -4.50 15.97
C ALA A 45 26.46 -5.67 15.20
N THR A 46 25.93 -6.88 15.42
CA THR A 46 26.27 -8.05 14.59
C THR A 46 25.55 -7.95 13.24
N ARG A 47 26.16 -8.44 12.15
CA ARG A 47 25.52 -8.45 10.81
C ARG A 47 24.13 -9.09 10.81
N ALA A 48 23.94 -10.16 11.59
CA ALA A 48 22.65 -10.84 11.73
C ALA A 48 21.59 -9.94 12.39
N GLY A 49 21.95 -9.19 13.44
CA GLY A 49 21.04 -8.24 14.09
C GLY A 49 20.58 -7.12 13.17
N VAL A 50 21.51 -6.58 12.37
CA VAL A 50 21.18 -5.56 11.35
C VAL A 50 20.26 -6.11 10.27
N ALA A 51 20.46 -7.36 9.83
CA ALA A 51 19.65 -7.95 8.77
C ALA A 51 18.20 -8.20 9.22
N HIS A 52 17.98 -8.67 10.44
CA HIS A 52 16.62 -8.78 11.02
C HIS A 52 15.98 -7.40 11.29
N ALA A 53 16.76 -6.39 11.67
CA ALA A 53 16.28 -5.02 11.79
C ALA A 53 15.79 -4.48 10.43
N VAL A 54 16.51 -4.78 9.33
CA VAL A 54 16.07 -4.39 7.99
C VAL A 54 14.80 -5.13 7.56
N GLN A 55 14.68 -6.43 7.87
CA GLN A 55 13.48 -7.22 7.59
C GLN A 55 12.25 -6.65 8.31
N THR A 56 12.36 -6.39 9.62
CA THR A 56 11.28 -5.80 10.42
C THR A 56 10.95 -4.38 9.99
N PHE A 57 11.95 -3.57 9.64
CA PHE A 57 11.73 -2.24 9.05
C PHE A 57 10.93 -2.31 7.75
N THR A 58 11.31 -3.23 6.85
CA THR A 58 10.62 -3.44 5.56
C THR A 58 9.16 -3.85 5.77
N LEU A 59 8.89 -4.72 6.75
CA LEU A 59 7.52 -5.11 7.12
C LEU A 59 6.71 -3.90 7.61
N MET A 60 7.29 -3.05 8.45
CA MET A 60 6.62 -1.84 8.95
C MET A 60 6.36 -0.82 7.83
N VAL A 61 7.28 -0.67 6.89
CA VAL A 61 7.08 0.14 5.68
C VAL A 61 5.92 -0.41 4.86
N ALA A 62 5.89 -1.72 4.62
CA ALA A 62 4.80 -2.39 3.91
C ALA A 62 3.45 -2.21 4.61
N ALA A 63 3.40 -2.35 5.94
CA ALA A 63 2.20 -2.13 6.74
C ALA A 63 1.70 -0.67 6.65
N GLY A 64 2.61 0.31 6.70
CA GLY A 64 2.28 1.71 6.50
C GLY A 64 1.66 1.97 5.12
N ALA A 65 2.29 1.43 4.07
CA ALA A 65 1.91 1.63 2.69
C ALA A 65 0.61 0.91 2.29
N VAL A 66 0.40 -0.32 2.76
CA VAL A 66 -0.72 -1.18 2.34
C VAL A 66 -1.91 -1.12 3.31
N VAL A 67 -1.69 -0.81 4.59
CA VAL A 67 -2.75 -0.85 5.62
C VAL A 67 -3.02 0.54 6.19
N ALA A 68 -2.02 1.17 6.79
CA ALA A 68 -2.25 2.38 7.58
C ALA A 68 -2.77 3.54 6.73
N TRP A 69 -2.12 3.82 5.59
CA TRP A 69 -2.55 4.87 4.67
C TRP A 69 -3.99 4.69 4.17
N PRO A 70 -4.38 3.56 3.56
CA PRO A 70 -5.70 3.43 2.99
C PRO A 70 -6.80 3.34 4.05
N LEU A 71 -6.55 2.72 5.21
CA LEU A 71 -7.52 2.76 6.32
C LEU A 71 -7.72 4.18 6.84
N ALA A 72 -6.63 4.92 7.08
CA ALA A 72 -6.73 6.32 7.49
C ALA A 72 -7.53 7.15 6.47
N ARG A 73 -7.31 6.92 5.17
CA ARG A 73 -8.05 7.61 4.11
C ARG A 73 -9.55 7.28 4.12
N LEU A 74 -9.95 6.04 4.42
CA LEU A 74 -11.36 5.64 4.52
C LEU A 74 -12.06 6.21 5.77
N SER A 75 -11.30 6.42 6.85
CA SER A 75 -11.78 7.05 8.09
C SER A 75 -12.02 8.55 7.96
N LEU A 76 -11.38 9.21 7.00
CA LEU A 76 -11.54 10.65 6.75
C LEU A 76 -12.81 10.98 5.94
N THR A 77 -13.17 12.26 5.95
CA THR A 77 -14.24 12.80 5.10
C THR A 77 -13.91 12.60 3.62
N ARG A 78 -14.94 12.34 2.82
CA ARG A 78 -14.80 12.09 1.38
C ARG A 78 -14.19 13.30 0.67
N PRO A 79 -13.10 13.14 -0.09
CA PRO A 79 -12.53 14.26 -0.85
C PRO A 79 -13.40 14.61 -2.05
N GLY A 80 -13.48 15.90 -2.39
CA GLY A 80 -14.23 16.37 -3.57
C GLY A 80 -13.66 15.85 -4.90
N ALA A 81 -12.36 15.59 -4.97
CA ALA A 81 -11.67 15.03 -6.15
C ALA A 81 -11.01 13.68 -5.82
N ILE A 82 -11.83 12.63 -5.67
CA ILE A 82 -11.42 11.29 -5.21
C ILE A 82 -10.28 10.73 -6.04
N VAL A 83 -10.45 10.66 -7.36
CA VAL A 83 -9.47 10.05 -8.27
C VAL A 83 -8.11 10.72 -8.15
N ARG A 84 -8.09 12.05 -8.24
CA ARG A 84 -6.86 12.83 -8.12
C ARG A 84 -6.18 12.63 -6.76
N THR A 85 -6.97 12.62 -5.69
CA THR A 85 -6.45 12.45 -4.33
C THR A 85 -5.81 11.06 -4.15
N VAL A 86 -6.53 9.99 -4.51
CA VAL A 86 -6.03 8.61 -4.36
C VAL A 86 -4.82 8.35 -5.25
N VAL A 87 -4.80 8.86 -6.48
CA VAL A 87 -3.64 8.70 -7.38
C VAL A 87 -2.42 9.45 -6.86
N LEU A 88 -2.59 10.70 -6.39
CA LEU A 88 -1.47 11.47 -5.81
C LEU A 88 -0.93 10.83 -4.54
N ASP A 89 -1.81 10.35 -3.67
CA ASP A 89 -1.42 9.61 -2.47
C ASP A 89 -0.63 8.34 -2.85
N ALA A 90 -1.17 7.51 -3.76
CA ALA A 90 -0.53 6.27 -4.18
C ALA A 90 0.86 6.52 -4.80
N MET A 91 0.98 7.54 -5.68
CA MET A 91 2.27 7.95 -6.24
C MET A 91 3.24 8.40 -5.15
N THR A 92 2.77 9.16 -4.16
CA THR A 92 3.60 9.63 -3.04
C THR A 92 4.11 8.45 -2.22
N ILE A 93 3.24 7.48 -1.90
CA ILE A 93 3.60 6.28 -1.16
C ILE A 93 4.57 5.41 -1.98
N VAL A 94 4.33 5.22 -3.28
CA VAL A 94 5.23 4.46 -4.16
C VAL A 94 6.63 5.07 -4.18
N VAL A 95 6.73 6.40 -4.40
CA VAL A 95 8.02 7.09 -4.39
C VAL A 95 8.71 6.96 -3.04
N LEU A 96 7.97 7.12 -1.94
CA LEU A 96 8.52 7.01 -0.60
C LEU A 96 9.03 5.61 -0.30
N VAL A 97 8.26 4.58 -0.65
CA VAL A 97 8.66 3.17 -0.51
C VAL A 97 9.92 2.89 -1.33
N HIS A 98 9.96 3.31 -2.59
CA HIS A 98 11.12 3.09 -3.46
C HIS A 98 12.38 3.76 -2.92
N VAL A 99 12.29 5.04 -2.54
CA VAL A 99 13.42 5.81 -1.97
C VAL A 99 13.86 5.24 -0.62
N THR A 100 12.95 4.64 0.15
CA THR A 100 13.26 4.04 1.45
C THR A 100 13.91 2.67 1.31
N ILE A 101 13.41 1.82 0.41
CA ILE A 101 13.87 0.42 0.29
C ILE A 101 15.16 0.32 -0.52
N PHE A 102 15.34 1.14 -1.55
CA PHE A 102 16.53 1.12 -2.39
C PHE A 102 17.87 1.18 -1.62
N PRO A 103 18.09 2.11 -0.67
CA PRO A 103 19.34 2.17 0.10
C PRO A 103 19.53 0.97 1.04
N LEU A 104 18.45 0.28 1.44
CA LEU A 104 18.55 -0.88 2.34
C LEU A 104 19.36 -2.02 1.71
N ARG A 105 19.40 -2.11 0.38
CA ARG A 105 20.23 -3.09 -0.35
C ARG A 105 21.70 -3.03 0.07
N ALA A 106 22.23 -1.84 0.32
CA ALA A 106 23.63 -1.68 0.73
C ALA A 106 23.89 -2.28 2.12
N ILE A 107 22.87 -2.36 2.96
CA ILE A 107 22.95 -2.82 4.34
C ILE A 107 22.58 -4.30 4.47
N SER A 108 21.58 -4.77 3.71
CA SER A 108 21.06 -6.14 3.77
C SER A 108 21.82 -7.15 2.92
N GLY A 109 22.58 -6.71 1.92
CA GLY A 109 23.27 -7.61 0.98
C GLY A 109 22.33 -8.29 -0.03
N TRP A 110 21.09 -7.81 -0.18
CA TRP A 110 20.15 -8.39 -1.15
C TRP A 110 20.66 -8.32 -2.59
N SER A 111 20.39 -9.40 -3.34
CA SER A 111 20.59 -9.42 -4.79
C SER A 111 19.72 -8.36 -5.47
N ARG A 112 20.13 -7.91 -6.66
CA ARG A 112 19.36 -6.93 -7.44
C ARG A 112 17.97 -7.48 -7.78
N ASP A 113 17.88 -8.74 -8.17
CA ASP A 113 16.62 -9.35 -8.61
C ASP A 113 15.61 -9.44 -7.46
N ARG A 114 16.08 -9.78 -6.26
CA ARG A 114 15.23 -9.82 -5.06
C ARG A 114 14.71 -8.45 -4.67
N LEU A 115 15.56 -7.42 -4.77
CA LEU A 115 15.13 -6.04 -4.54
C LEU A 115 14.04 -5.63 -5.54
N LEU A 116 14.20 -5.99 -6.83
CA LEU A 116 13.21 -5.69 -7.86
C LEU A 116 11.88 -6.42 -7.61
N LEU A 117 11.93 -7.69 -7.17
CA LEU A 117 10.72 -8.44 -6.82
C LEU A 117 10.01 -7.84 -5.60
N LEU A 118 10.77 -7.45 -4.57
CA LEU A 118 10.23 -6.78 -3.40
C LEU A 118 9.54 -5.47 -3.80
N ASP A 119 10.21 -4.61 -4.57
CA ASP A 119 9.66 -3.34 -5.03
C ASP A 119 8.40 -3.55 -5.90
N ALA A 120 8.44 -4.47 -6.87
CA ALA A 120 7.31 -4.80 -7.73
C ALA A 120 6.11 -5.35 -6.93
N SER A 121 6.36 -6.22 -5.95
CA SER A 121 5.31 -6.78 -5.08
C SER A 121 4.62 -5.68 -4.24
N LEU A 122 5.40 -4.75 -3.68
CA LEU A 122 4.87 -3.64 -2.89
C LEU A 122 4.11 -2.64 -3.75
N MET A 123 4.63 -2.29 -4.93
CA MET A 123 3.91 -1.44 -5.88
C MET A 123 2.57 -2.06 -6.31
N SER A 124 2.56 -3.37 -6.55
CA SER A 124 1.33 -4.11 -6.89
C SER A 124 0.33 -4.06 -5.75
N ALA A 125 0.76 -4.31 -4.51
CA ALA A 125 -0.10 -4.21 -3.33
C ALA A 125 -0.65 -2.79 -3.11
N ILE A 126 0.17 -1.76 -3.27
CA ILE A 126 -0.26 -0.35 -3.19
C ILE A 126 -1.29 -0.04 -4.27
N ALA A 127 -1.11 -0.53 -5.50
CA ALA A 127 -2.04 -0.31 -6.59
C ALA A 127 -3.40 -1.01 -6.34
N ILE A 128 -3.39 -2.23 -5.78
CA ILE A 128 -4.61 -2.93 -5.36
C ILE A 128 -5.30 -2.14 -4.23
N ALA A 129 -4.56 -1.70 -3.21
CA ALA A 129 -5.11 -0.87 -2.13
C ALA A 129 -5.73 0.43 -2.65
N ALA A 130 -5.07 1.12 -3.60
CA ALA A 130 -5.59 2.29 -4.27
C ALA A 130 -6.87 1.99 -5.06
N SER A 131 -6.95 0.83 -5.71
CA SER A 131 -8.14 0.36 -6.41
C SER A 131 -9.32 0.18 -5.45
N VAL A 132 -9.08 -0.48 -4.31
CA VAL A 132 -10.07 -0.67 -3.25
C VAL A 132 -10.52 0.67 -2.67
N LEU A 133 -9.60 1.62 -2.46
CA LEU A 133 -9.92 2.98 -2.03
C LEU A 133 -10.83 3.72 -3.01
N LEU A 134 -10.51 3.69 -4.31
CA LEU A 134 -11.34 4.31 -5.34
C LEU A 134 -12.76 3.73 -5.31
N VAL A 135 -12.88 2.42 -5.08
CA VAL A 135 -14.19 1.76 -5.00
C VAL A 135 -14.94 2.15 -3.72
N GLY A 136 -14.27 2.12 -2.57
CA GLY A 136 -14.86 2.41 -1.26
C GLY A 136 -15.28 3.87 -1.08
N LEU A 137 -14.50 4.81 -1.61
CA LEU A 137 -14.77 6.25 -1.49
C LEU A 137 -15.84 6.77 -2.45
N ARG A 138 -16.25 5.98 -3.45
CA ARG A 138 -17.21 6.43 -4.47
C ARG A 138 -18.61 6.71 -3.91
N THR A 139 -19.00 6.05 -2.82
CA THR A 139 -20.33 6.20 -2.22
C THR A 139 -20.20 6.59 -0.75
N ASP A 140 -21.16 7.34 -0.25
CA ASP A 140 -21.21 7.71 1.18
C ASP A 140 -21.81 6.62 2.06
N ARG A 141 -22.12 5.44 1.51
CA ARG A 141 -22.63 4.30 2.27
C ARG A 141 -21.53 3.72 3.18
N MET A 142 -21.76 3.78 4.49
CA MET A 142 -20.87 3.23 5.52
C MET A 142 -20.50 1.76 5.23
N VAL A 143 -21.47 0.94 4.81
CA VAL A 143 -21.27 -0.47 4.46
C VAL A 143 -20.14 -0.65 3.43
N ARG A 144 -20.07 0.19 2.38
CA ARG A 144 -19.02 0.08 1.37
C ARG A 144 -17.64 0.45 1.92
N ARG A 145 -17.57 1.42 2.83
CA ARG A 145 -16.32 1.80 3.50
C ARG A 145 -15.82 0.69 4.42
N VAL A 146 -16.73 0.03 5.14
CA VAL A 146 -16.41 -1.13 5.99
C VAL A 146 -15.91 -2.28 5.13
N LEU A 147 -16.62 -2.62 4.04
CA LEU A 147 -16.17 -3.66 3.11
C LEU A 147 -14.81 -3.35 2.47
N ALA A 148 -14.56 -2.09 2.09
CA ALA A 148 -13.26 -1.66 1.59
C ALA A 148 -12.16 -1.80 2.66
N SER A 149 -12.47 -1.46 3.92
CA SER A 149 -11.54 -1.61 5.05
C SER A 149 -11.21 -3.09 5.29
N ILE A 150 -12.20 -3.97 5.26
CA ILE A 150 -12.01 -5.43 5.36
C ILE A 150 -11.15 -5.92 4.19
N ALA A 151 -11.44 -5.49 2.95
CA ALA A 151 -10.66 -5.88 1.78
C ALA A 151 -9.18 -5.44 1.88
N ILE A 152 -8.90 -4.26 2.44
CA ILE A 152 -7.53 -3.80 2.71
C ILE A 152 -6.82 -4.70 3.74
N VAL A 153 -7.52 -5.07 4.82
CA VAL A 153 -6.94 -5.96 5.85
C VAL A 153 -6.67 -7.35 5.27
N LEU A 154 -7.60 -7.89 4.49
CA LEU A 154 -7.42 -9.18 3.81
C LEU A 154 -6.30 -9.13 2.75
N LEU A 155 -6.13 -8.01 2.05
CA LEU A 155 -4.99 -7.82 1.14
C LEU A 155 -3.65 -7.87 1.90
N ALA A 156 -3.60 -7.30 3.09
CA ALA A 156 -2.37 -7.22 3.87
C ALA A 156 -1.98 -8.56 4.50
N VAL A 157 -2.92 -9.22 5.17
CA VAL A 157 -2.67 -10.45 5.94
C VAL A 157 -2.89 -11.71 5.09
N GLY A 158 -3.66 -11.61 4.02
CA GLY A 158 -4.06 -12.73 3.17
C GLY A 158 -5.53 -13.14 3.41
N PRO A 159 -6.27 -13.56 2.38
CA PRO A 159 -7.65 -14.04 2.51
C PRO A 159 -7.77 -15.36 3.29
N GLU A 160 -6.68 -16.08 3.52
CA GLU A 160 -6.57 -17.29 4.34
C GLU A 160 -6.64 -16.99 5.85
N ALA A 161 -6.24 -15.79 6.27
CA ALA A 161 -6.16 -15.41 7.69
C ALA A 161 -7.45 -15.67 8.51
N PRO A 162 -8.66 -15.29 8.03
CA PRO A 162 -9.88 -15.57 8.78
C PRO A 162 -10.14 -17.08 8.96
N TRP A 163 -9.82 -17.90 7.95
CA TRP A 163 -9.98 -19.35 8.04
C TRP A 163 -9.09 -19.95 9.11
N ILE A 164 -7.82 -19.55 9.11
CA ILE A 164 -6.83 -20.00 10.10
C ILE A 164 -7.24 -19.57 11.50
N SER A 165 -7.72 -18.34 11.67
CA SER A 165 -8.17 -17.82 12.97
C SER A 165 -9.38 -18.57 13.55
N LEU A 166 -10.20 -19.17 12.68
CA LEU A 166 -11.36 -19.99 13.05
C LEU A 166 -11.01 -21.48 13.19
N GLY A 167 -9.74 -21.86 13.01
CA GLY A 167 -9.28 -23.24 13.09
C GLY A 167 -9.60 -24.08 11.84
N PHE A 168 -9.99 -23.46 10.73
CA PHE A 168 -10.27 -24.16 9.47
C PHE A 168 -9.08 -24.13 8.52
N GLN A 169 -8.95 -25.19 7.72
CA GLN A 169 -8.05 -25.16 6.57
C GLN A 169 -8.60 -24.21 5.50
N ALA A 170 -7.79 -23.23 5.10
CA ALA A 170 -8.17 -22.31 4.05
C ALA A 170 -8.33 -23.04 2.71
N PRO A 171 -9.38 -22.71 1.92
CA PRO A 171 -9.54 -23.26 0.58
C PRO A 171 -8.33 -22.92 -0.31
N ASN A 172 -8.02 -23.76 -1.30
CA ASN A 172 -6.84 -23.60 -2.16
C ASN A 172 -6.79 -22.20 -2.82
N VAL A 173 -7.94 -21.63 -3.17
CA VAL A 173 -8.05 -20.29 -3.76
C VAL A 173 -7.60 -19.19 -2.79
N ALA A 174 -7.91 -19.32 -1.49
CA ALA A 174 -7.45 -18.36 -0.49
C ALA A 174 -5.94 -18.45 -0.27
N ARG A 175 -5.39 -19.68 -0.26
CA ARG A 175 -3.95 -19.90 -0.15
C ARG A 175 -3.14 -19.44 -1.37
N ALA A 176 -3.78 -19.31 -2.53
CA ALA A 176 -3.12 -18.90 -3.76
C ALA A 176 -2.80 -17.39 -3.82
N LEU A 177 -3.35 -16.59 -2.90
CA LEU A 177 -3.16 -15.14 -2.88
C LEU A 177 -2.49 -14.74 -1.56
N PRO A 178 -1.16 -14.89 -1.44
CA PRO A 178 -0.47 -14.57 -0.19
C PRO A 178 -0.67 -13.10 0.18
N GLY A 179 -0.87 -12.83 1.47
CA GLY A 179 -0.97 -11.46 1.98
C GLY A 179 0.27 -10.63 1.67
N ALA A 180 0.08 -9.35 1.34
CA ALA A 180 1.18 -8.45 0.98
C ALA A 180 2.28 -8.37 2.05
N LEU A 181 1.91 -8.47 3.34
CA LEU A 181 2.88 -8.48 4.44
C LEU A 181 3.67 -9.79 4.51
N SER A 182 3.04 -10.92 4.20
CA SER A 182 3.71 -12.22 4.12
C SER A 182 4.73 -12.24 2.96
N VAL A 183 4.35 -11.71 1.80
CA VAL A 183 5.25 -11.57 0.65
C VAL A 183 6.42 -10.64 0.99
N ALA A 184 6.16 -9.47 1.58
CA ALA A 184 7.21 -8.55 1.99
C ALA A 184 8.16 -9.18 3.01
N TRP A 185 7.64 -9.93 3.98
CA TRP A 185 8.43 -10.66 4.98
C TRP A 185 9.36 -11.71 4.35
N SER A 186 8.82 -12.52 3.44
CA SER A 186 9.56 -13.57 2.72
C SER A 186 10.63 -13.01 1.78
N LEU A 187 10.32 -11.91 1.08
CA LEU A 187 11.27 -11.28 0.17
C LEU A 187 12.38 -10.54 0.90
N SER A 188 12.11 -10.01 2.10
CA SER A 188 13.08 -9.31 2.94
C SER A 188 13.89 -10.20 3.89
N ASP A 189 13.82 -11.52 3.73
CA ASP A 189 14.58 -12.49 4.52
C ASP A 189 16.09 -12.16 4.54
N PRO A 190 16.74 -12.15 5.73
CA PRO A 190 18.17 -11.89 5.88
C PRO A 190 19.09 -13.01 5.34
N SER A 191 18.60 -14.24 5.18
CA SER A 191 19.34 -15.35 4.56
C SER A 191 18.59 -15.89 3.34
N PRO A 192 18.40 -15.06 2.31
CA PRO A 192 17.55 -15.42 1.20
C PRO A 192 18.17 -16.53 0.35
N GLY A 193 17.35 -17.54 0.02
CA GLY A 193 17.66 -18.45 -1.08
C GLY A 193 17.71 -17.74 -2.44
N PRO A 194 18.17 -18.42 -3.51
CA PRO A 194 18.14 -17.86 -4.86
C PRO A 194 16.72 -17.50 -5.27
N VAL A 195 16.59 -16.44 -6.06
CA VAL A 195 15.32 -16.10 -6.71
C VAL A 195 15.00 -17.23 -7.69
N ASN A 196 13.81 -17.79 -7.59
CA ASN A 196 13.34 -18.84 -8.48
C ASN A 196 12.28 -18.31 -9.46
N GLU A 197 12.01 -19.10 -10.50
CA GLU A 197 11.05 -18.73 -11.55
C GLU A 197 9.63 -18.52 -11.00
N ALA A 198 9.22 -19.33 -10.01
CA ALA A 198 7.91 -19.23 -9.38
C ALA A 198 7.68 -17.87 -8.69
N MET A 199 8.65 -17.38 -7.91
CA MET A 199 8.59 -16.05 -7.29
C MET A 199 8.42 -14.94 -8.33
N THR A 200 9.08 -15.10 -9.48
CA THR A 200 9.06 -14.13 -10.57
C THR A 200 7.71 -14.15 -11.29
N SER A 201 7.18 -15.34 -11.60
CA SER A 201 5.86 -15.51 -12.20
C SER A 201 4.73 -15.01 -11.30
N ASP A 202 4.80 -15.28 -10.00
CA ASP A 202 3.78 -14.88 -9.03
C ASP A 202 3.75 -13.36 -8.87
N THR A 203 4.93 -12.72 -8.82
CA THR A 203 5.04 -11.26 -8.75
C THR A 203 4.50 -10.61 -10.02
N LEU A 204 4.82 -11.16 -11.19
CA LEU A 204 4.32 -10.67 -12.47
C LEU A 204 2.79 -10.83 -12.60
N ALA A 205 2.24 -11.99 -12.20
CA ALA A 205 0.80 -12.22 -12.17
C ALA A 205 0.10 -11.20 -11.25
N THR A 206 0.66 -10.97 -10.06
CA THR A 206 0.15 -9.97 -9.10
C THR A 206 0.19 -8.55 -9.68
N ALA A 207 1.26 -8.19 -10.39
CA ALA A 207 1.38 -6.89 -11.05
C ALA A 207 0.34 -6.69 -12.16
N ILE A 208 0.05 -7.73 -12.96
CA ILE A 208 -1.00 -7.70 -13.98
C ILE A 208 -2.37 -7.51 -13.34
N ILE A 209 -2.67 -8.29 -12.29
CA ILE A 209 -3.93 -8.19 -11.54
C ILE A 209 -4.08 -6.78 -10.94
N ALA A 210 -3.02 -6.25 -10.35
CA ALA A 210 -2.99 -4.93 -9.76
C ALA A 210 -3.24 -3.82 -10.79
N ALA A 211 -2.60 -3.90 -11.95
CA ALA A 211 -2.82 -2.96 -13.06
C ALA A 211 -4.26 -3.04 -13.59
N ALA A 212 -4.79 -4.25 -13.79
CA ALA A 212 -6.16 -4.45 -14.23
C ALA A 212 -7.19 -3.91 -13.21
N ALA A 213 -6.97 -4.18 -11.92
CA ALA A 213 -7.80 -3.65 -10.83
C ALA A 213 -7.78 -2.11 -10.80
N LEU A 214 -6.61 -1.49 -10.98
CA LEU A 214 -6.49 -0.04 -10.96
C LEU A 214 -7.16 0.60 -12.18
N CYS A 215 -6.92 0.06 -13.37
CA CYS A 215 -7.55 0.54 -14.60
C CYS A 215 -9.07 0.43 -14.53
N THR A 216 -9.60 -0.69 -14.05
CA THR A 216 -11.05 -0.90 -13.90
C THR A 216 -11.64 0.03 -12.84
N ALA A 217 -10.98 0.20 -11.68
CA ALA A 217 -11.41 1.13 -10.65
C ALA A 217 -11.40 2.59 -11.12
N LEU A 218 -10.37 3.00 -11.87
CA LEU A 218 -10.28 4.33 -12.48
C LEU A 218 -11.39 4.54 -13.51
N ALA A 219 -11.58 3.61 -14.45
CA ALA A 219 -12.65 3.69 -15.45
C ALA A 219 -14.03 3.75 -14.78
N TRP A 220 -14.25 2.94 -13.75
CA TRP A 220 -15.48 2.94 -12.98
C TRP A 220 -15.71 4.28 -12.29
N SER A 221 -14.70 4.82 -11.60
CA SER A 221 -14.78 6.07 -10.83
C SER A 221 -15.08 7.32 -11.67
N ARG A 222 -14.81 7.28 -12.98
CA ARG A 222 -15.11 8.36 -13.93
C ARG A 222 -16.56 8.36 -14.45
N ARG A 223 -17.32 7.27 -14.25
CA ARG A 223 -18.71 7.20 -14.75
C ARG A 223 -19.63 8.10 -13.91
N PRO A 224 -20.54 8.88 -14.54
CA PRO A 224 -21.52 9.66 -13.81
C PRO A 224 -22.38 8.74 -12.93
N VAL A 225 -22.66 9.16 -11.70
CA VAL A 225 -23.59 8.44 -10.82
C VAL A 225 -24.99 8.83 -11.28
N THR A 226 -25.62 7.98 -12.10
CA THR A 226 -27.04 8.08 -12.39
C THR A 226 -27.79 7.70 -11.11
N LEU A 227 -28.35 8.71 -10.43
CA LEU A 227 -29.32 8.48 -9.37
C LEU A 227 -30.58 7.94 -10.06
N ALA A 228 -30.86 6.66 -9.86
CA ALA A 228 -32.16 6.06 -10.11
C ALA A 228 -32.97 6.08 -8.81
#